data_AF-A0A1F9MZZ5-F1
#
_entry.id   AF-A0A1F9MZZ5-F1
#
_cell.length_a   1.000
_cell.length_b   1.000
_cell.length_c   1.000
_cell.angle_alpha   90.00
_cell.angle_beta   90.00
_cell.angle_gamma   90.00
#
_symmetry.space_group_name_H-M   'P 1'
#
loop_
_entity.id
_entity.type
_entity.pdbx_description
1 polymer ?
#
loop_
_entity_poly.entity_id
_entity_poly.type
_entity_poly.pdbx_seq_one_letter_code
_entity_poly.pdbx_strand_id
1 'polypeptide(L)'
;MKSSRVAWVMFVIAAATMAGSAYVFFHDFPAVVAVTGGRGEVEATQLLHHVFPIISDVGIICAMLWAVAGYALRRDRPWVAGVVGAALMTGLMAGFMPIPPTASRGVFPSSLFSVLLPCVLGYVLATRAGLRSGWKLTLLGLATAWAGQLSFMMGIASTHRIMTERGIVFLYSQRVQWLLLVGWFVVLVGLHAKRRWALSGGVGLGLASVVLGTPMGIIDAIALGRFSLFGVAPIWAAVMVVVFFRVRSAAIWAA
;
A
#
# COMPACT_ATOMS: atom_id res chain seq x y z
N MET A 1 25.75 1.84 18.38
CA MET A 1 24.93 0.97 19.26
C MET A 1 23.41 1.02 18.99
N LYS A 2 22.73 2.17 18.90
CA LYS A 2 21.26 2.22 18.69
C LYS A 2 20.75 1.61 17.37
N SER A 3 21.47 1.75 16.25
CA SER A 3 21.02 1.17 14.95
C SER A 3 21.03 -0.36 14.93
N SER A 4 21.89 -1.00 15.73
CA SER A 4 21.97 -2.46 15.82
C SER A 4 20.70 -3.08 16.41
N ARG A 5 20.11 -2.43 17.44
CA ARG A 5 18.82 -2.88 18.02
C ARG A 5 17.67 -2.72 17.03
N VAL A 6 17.61 -1.59 16.32
CA VAL A 6 16.58 -1.35 15.30
C VAL A 6 16.70 -2.35 14.15
N ALA A 7 17.91 -2.68 13.73
CA ALA A 7 18.14 -3.71 12.71
C ALA A 7 17.57 -5.08 13.12
N TRP A 8 17.75 -5.50 14.37
CA TRP A 8 17.13 -6.73 14.89
C TRP A 8 15.62 -6.68 14.88
N VAL A 9 15.03 -5.54 15.26
CA VAL A 9 13.57 -5.35 15.16
C VAL A 9 13.09 -5.50 13.72
N MET A 10 13.85 -5.05 12.71
CA MET A 10 13.46 -5.25 11.30
C MET A 10 13.42 -6.73 10.90
N PHE A 11 14.33 -7.56 11.41
CA PHE A 11 14.28 -9.00 11.19
C PHE A 11 13.09 -9.66 11.88
N VAL A 12 12.72 -9.20 13.09
CA VAL A 12 11.51 -9.67 13.77
C VAL A 12 10.26 -9.30 12.97
N ILE A 13 10.19 -8.07 12.45
CA ILE A 13 9.07 -7.62 11.60
C ILE A 13 9.03 -8.40 10.28
N ALA A 14 10.18 -8.72 9.70
CA ALA A 14 10.25 -9.59 8.52
C ALA A 14 9.65 -10.97 8.82
N ALA A 15 10.06 -11.61 9.91
CA ALA A 15 9.53 -12.92 10.31
C ALA A 15 8.03 -12.86 10.61
N ALA A 16 7.58 -11.84 11.36
CA ALA A 16 6.16 -11.64 11.66
C ALA A 16 5.34 -11.44 10.39
N THR A 17 5.81 -10.60 9.45
CA THR A 17 5.14 -10.34 8.18
C THR A 17 5.09 -11.58 7.29
N MET A 18 6.15 -12.38 7.26
CA MET A 18 6.20 -13.65 6.52
C MET A 18 5.16 -14.63 7.08
N ALA A 19 5.20 -14.87 8.40
CA ALA A 19 4.25 -15.74 9.08
C ALA A 19 2.80 -15.24 8.93
N GLY A 20 2.59 -13.93 9.03
CA GLY A 20 1.29 -13.29 8.84
C GLY A 20 0.74 -13.45 7.43
N SER A 21 1.57 -13.25 6.41
CA SER A 21 1.18 -13.41 5.00
C SER A 21 0.86 -14.86 4.66
N ALA A 22 1.63 -15.81 5.23
CA ALA A 22 1.34 -17.23 5.13
C ALA A 22 0.03 -17.59 5.86
N TYR A 23 -0.19 -17.07 7.06
CA TYR A 23 -1.43 -17.31 7.81
C TYR A 23 -2.67 -16.79 7.06
N VAL A 24 -2.61 -15.57 6.55
CA VAL A 24 -3.70 -15.00 5.73
C VAL A 24 -4.00 -15.90 4.52
N PHE A 25 -2.97 -16.47 3.88
CA PHE A 25 -3.14 -17.32 2.72
C PHE A 25 -3.64 -18.74 3.04
N PHE A 26 -3.14 -19.37 4.10
CA PHE A 26 -3.50 -20.74 4.44
C PHE A 26 -4.75 -20.85 5.31
N HIS A 27 -5.12 -19.77 6.02
CA HIS A 27 -6.23 -19.77 6.96
C HIS A 27 -7.36 -18.84 6.54
N ASP A 28 -7.09 -17.53 6.41
CA ASP A 28 -8.16 -16.56 6.14
C ASP A 28 -8.72 -16.71 4.74
N PHE A 29 -7.87 -16.98 3.74
CA PHE A 29 -8.28 -17.12 2.35
C PHE A 29 -9.27 -18.28 2.13
N PRO A 30 -8.99 -19.53 2.55
CA PRO A 30 -9.97 -20.61 2.44
C PRO A 30 -11.29 -20.30 3.15
N ALA A 31 -11.24 -19.67 4.33
CA ALA A 31 -12.44 -19.29 5.08
C ALA A 31 -13.28 -18.25 4.32
N VAL A 32 -12.63 -17.22 3.78
CA VAL A 32 -13.27 -16.18 2.95
C VAL A 32 -13.87 -16.80 1.69
N VAL A 33 -13.16 -17.69 1.00
CA VAL A 33 -13.65 -18.40 -0.19
C VAL A 33 -14.87 -19.26 0.15
N ALA A 34 -14.83 -20.03 1.23
CA ALA A 34 -15.93 -20.89 1.64
C ALA A 34 -17.22 -20.09 1.93
N VAL A 35 -17.10 -18.97 2.64
CA VAL A 35 -18.25 -18.07 2.91
C VAL A 35 -18.77 -17.42 1.62
N THR A 36 -17.87 -17.01 0.73
CA THR A 36 -18.25 -16.35 -0.55
C THR A 36 -18.94 -17.33 -1.50
N GLY A 37 -18.38 -18.53 -1.64
CA GLY A 37 -18.96 -19.60 -2.46
C GLY A 37 -20.29 -20.09 -1.90
N GLY A 38 -20.43 -20.19 -0.57
CA GLY A 38 -21.68 -20.54 0.09
C GLY A 38 -22.81 -19.51 -0.11
N ARG A 39 -22.47 -18.26 -0.45
CA ARG A 39 -23.42 -17.21 -0.84
C ARG A 39 -23.79 -17.21 -2.32
N GLY A 40 -23.17 -18.07 -3.13
CA GLY A 40 -23.38 -18.12 -4.58
C GLY A 40 -22.72 -16.98 -5.37
N GLU A 41 -21.80 -16.23 -4.77
CA GLU A 41 -21.07 -15.14 -5.43
C GLU A 41 -19.93 -15.69 -6.30
N VAL A 42 -20.26 -16.23 -7.49
CA VAL A 42 -19.33 -16.95 -8.37
C VAL A 42 -18.15 -16.06 -8.82
N GLU A 43 -18.43 -14.84 -9.29
CA GLU A 43 -17.41 -13.93 -9.82
C GLU A 43 -16.47 -13.44 -8.71
N ALA A 44 -17.01 -13.13 -7.53
CA ALA A 44 -16.21 -12.75 -6.37
C ALA A 44 -15.31 -13.91 -5.91
N THR A 45 -15.84 -15.14 -5.93
CA THR A 45 -15.06 -16.34 -5.60
C THR A 45 -13.91 -16.57 -6.58
N GLN A 46 -14.14 -16.36 -7.88
CA GLN A 46 -13.08 -16.43 -8.89
C GLN A 46 -12.03 -15.34 -8.71
N LEU A 47 -12.43 -14.11 -8.44
CA LEU A 47 -11.50 -13.01 -8.16
C LEU A 47 -10.60 -13.35 -6.96
N LEU A 48 -11.18 -13.87 -5.87
CA LEU A 48 -10.44 -14.22 -4.65
C LEU A 48 -9.32 -15.22 -4.94
N HIS A 49 -9.57 -16.23 -5.78
CA HIS A 49 -8.56 -17.21 -6.20
C HIS A 49 -7.39 -16.62 -7.00
N HIS A 50 -7.55 -15.45 -7.58
CA HIS A 50 -6.46 -14.75 -8.28
C HIS A 50 -5.81 -13.67 -7.41
N VAL A 51 -6.59 -12.97 -6.62
CA VAL A 51 -6.13 -11.79 -5.87
C VAL A 51 -5.41 -12.17 -4.58
N PHE A 52 -5.93 -13.13 -3.81
CA PHE A 52 -5.29 -13.51 -2.53
C PHE A 52 -3.89 -14.11 -2.68
N PRO A 53 -3.61 -14.99 -3.67
CA PRO A 53 -2.23 -15.44 -3.91
C PRO A 53 -1.28 -14.28 -4.20
N ILE A 54 -1.67 -13.35 -5.09
CA ILE A 54 -0.86 -12.18 -5.42
C ILE A 54 -0.62 -11.30 -4.18
N ILE A 55 -1.62 -11.10 -3.34
CA ILE A 55 -1.48 -10.34 -2.09
C ILE A 55 -0.50 -11.05 -1.13
N SER A 56 -0.56 -12.38 -1.04
CA SER A 56 0.38 -13.16 -0.23
C SER A 56 1.82 -13.04 -0.76
N ASP A 57 2.01 -13.13 -2.08
CA ASP A 57 3.31 -12.95 -2.72
C ASP A 57 3.89 -11.55 -2.43
N VAL A 58 3.06 -10.51 -2.50
CA VAL A 58 3.45 -9.14 -2.11
C VAL A 58 3.82 -9.08 -0.62
N GLY A 59 3.16 -9.85 0.24
CA GLY A 59 3.48 -9.99 1.66
C GLY A 59 4.84 -10.67 1.91
N ILE A 60 5.16 -11.71 1.15
CA ILE A 60 6.47 -12.38 1.16
C ILE A 60 7.55 -11.38 0.70
N ILE A 61 7.31 -10.63 -0.38
CA ILE A 61 8.22 -9.57 -0.84
C ILE A 61 8.41 -8.50 0.25
N CYS A 62 7.34 -8.10 0.93
CA CYS A 62 7.41 -7.17 2.06
C CYS A 62 8.32 -7.69 3.18
N ALA A 63 8.15 -8.96 3.58
CA ALA A 63 9.01 -9.60 4.57
C ALA A 63 10.48 -9.61 4.14
N MET A 64 10.76 -9.93 2.87
CA MET A 64 12.11 -9.88 2.31
C MET A 64 12.69 -8.47 2.39
N LEU A 65 11.91 -7.43 2.03
CA LEU A 65 12.35 -6.04 2.10
C LEU A 65 12.64 -5.60 3.54
N TRP A 66 11.87 -6.05 4.54
CA TRP A 66 12.17 -5.80 5.95
C TRP A 66 13.48 -6.45 6.39
N ALA A 67 13.75 -7.69 5.95
CA ALA A 67 15.03 -8.36 6.24
C ALA A 67 16.20 -7.62 5.58
N VAL A 68 16.04 -7.18 4.33
CA VAL A 68 17.04 -6.37 3.62
C VAL A 68 17.26 -5.03 4.32
N ALA A 69 16.20 -4.37 4.81
CA ALA A 69 16.31 -3.15 5.60
C ALA A 69 17.09 -3.38 6.90
N GLY A 70 16.85 -4.48 7.61
CA GLY A 70 17.61 -4.88 8.80
C GLY A 70 19.10 -5.06 8.50
N TYR A 71 19.43 -5.79 7.42
CA TYR A 71 20.81 -5.94 6.96
C TYR A 71 21.46 -4.58 6.65
N ALA A 72 20.76 -3.73 5.91
CA ALA A 72 21.25 -2.44 5.46
C ALA A 72 21.46 -1.45 6.61
N LEU A 73 20.55 -1.42 7.60
CA LEU A 73 20.70 -0.63 8.83
C LEU A 73 21.91 -1.06 9.65
N ARG A 74 22.18 -2.36 9.71
CA ARG A 74 23.34 -2.90 10.45
C ARG A 74 24.67 -2.54 9.76
N ARG A 75 24.65 -2.41 8.43
CA ARG A 75 25.80 -2.08 7.60
C ARG A 75 25.87 -0.60 7.20
N ASP A 76 25.00 0.23 7.77
CA ASP A 76 24.90 1.67 7.51
C ASP A 76 24.87 2.02 6.01
N ARG A 77 24.07 1.27 5.23
CA ARG A 77 24.00 1.45 3.78
C ARG A 77 23.10 2.63 3.42
N PRO A 78 23.51 3.54 2.51
CA PRO A 78 22.77 4.78 2.23
C PRO A 78 21.42 4.55 1.54
N TRP A 79 21.23 3.42 0.86
CA TRP A 79 20.00 3.08 0.13
C TRP A 79 18.90 2.48 1.03
N VAL A 80 19.18 2.24 2.31
CA VAL A 80 18.24 1.63 3.26
C VAL A 80 16.92 2.41 3.37
N ALA A 81 16.96 3.73 3.22
CA ALA A 81 15.78 4.58 3.34
C ALA A 81 14.75 4.26 2.26
N GLY A 82 15.21 4.00 1.03
CA GLY A 82 14.34 3.59 -0.07
C GLY A 82 13.73 2.21 0.17
N VAL A 83 14.51 1.27 0.71
CA VAL A 83 14.04 -0.09 1.04
C VAL A 83 12.99 -0.06 2.16
N VAL A 84 13.16 0.79 3.18
CA VAL A 84 12.17 0.98 4.24
C VAL A 84 10.86 1.55 3.68
N GLY A 85 10.92 2.51 2.75
CA GLY A 85 9.73 3.02 2.05
C GLY A 85 9.04 1.94 1.21
N ALA A 86 9.83 1.17 0.44
CA ALA A 86 9.32 0.05 -0.34
C ALA A 86 8.63 -1.01 0.53
N ALA A 87 9.27 -1.42 1.64
CA ALA A 87 8.73 -2.38 2.59
C ALA A 87 7.40 -1.92 3.18
N LEU A 88 7.30 -0.63 3.55
CA LEU A 88 6.05 -0.04 4.01
C LEU A 88 4.95 -0.18 2.95
N MET A 89 5.22 0.24 1.71
CA MET A 89 4.19 0.27 0.67
C MET A 89 3.70 -1.14 0.31
N THR A 90 4.61 -2.11 0.14
CA THR A 90 4.22 -3.52 -0.04
C THR A 90 3.51 -4.08 1.18
N GLY A 91 3.87 -3.64 2.39
CA GLY A 91 3.21 -4.04 3.63
C GLY A 91 1.79 -3.50 3.75
N LEU A 92 1.53 -2.28 3.27
CA LEU A 92 0.18 -1.74 3.15
C LEU A 92 -0.65 -2.55 2.15
N MET A 93 -0.06 -2.92 1.01
CA MET A 93 -0.72 -3.76 -0.01
C MET A 93 -1.09 -5.13 0.54
N ALA A 94 -0.14 -5.83 1.16
CA ALA A 94 -0.35 -7.15 1.73
C ALA A 94 -1.26 -7.13 2.97
N GLY A 95 -1.13 -6.10 3.81
CA GLY A 95 -1.80 -6.03 5.11
C GLY A 95 -3.19 -5.42 5.07
N PHE A 96 -3.45 -4.44 4.19
CA PHE A 96 -4.76 -3.79 4.13
C PHE A 96 -5.73 -4.52 3.20
N MET A 97 -5.29 -5.02 2.05
CA MET A 97 -6.20 -5.60 1.06
C MET A 97 -7.02 -6.81 1.54
N PRO A 98 -6.51 -7.69 2.42
CA PRO A 98 -7.33 -8.77 2.96
C PRO A 98 -8.40 -8.30 3.96
N ILE A 99 -8.27 -7.11 4.57
CA ILE A 99 -9.16 -6.65 5.64
C ILE A 99 -10.62 -6.47 5.16
N PRO A 100 -10.91 -5.74 4.06
CA PRO A 100 -12.30 -5.59 3.60
C PRO A 100 -13.01 -6.92 3.29
N PRO A 101 -12.42 -7.87 2.53
CA PRO A 101 -13.09 -9.14 2.27
C PRO A 101 -13.28 -9.97 3.54
N THR A 102 -12.29 -10.06 4.44
CA THR A 102 -12.46 -10.82 5.69
C THR A 102 -13.55 -10.21 6.58
N ALA A 103 -13.51 -8.90 6.80
CA ALA A 103 -14.46 -8.21 7.69
C ALA A 103 -15.90 -8.30 7.17
N SER A 104 -16.12 -8.10 5.87
CA SER A 104 -17.47 -8.20 5.26
C SER A 104 -18.04 -9.64 5.27
N ARG A 105 -17.20 -10.64 5.52
CA ARG A 105 -17.57 -12.07 5.55
C ARG A 105 -17.56 -12.64 6.96
N GLY A 106 -17.40 -11.80 7.99
CA GLY A 106 -17.37 -12.22 9.39
C GLY A 106 -16.11 -13.01 9.77
N VAL A 107 -15.08 -13.00 8.92
CA VAL A 107 -13.78 -13.62 9.20
C VAL A 107 -12.92 -12.59 9.93
N PHE A 108 -12.24 -13.01 11.00
CA PHE A 108 -11.35 -12.13 11.75
C PHE A 108 -10.23 -11.60 10.84
N PRO A 109 -10.01 -10.27 10.73
CA PRO A 109 -9.04 -9.68 9.81
C PRO A 109 -7.61 -9.81 10.36
N SER A 110 -7.04 -11.03 10.32
CA SER A 110 -5.74 -11.32 10.94
C SER A 110 -4.60 -10.47 10.34
N SER A 111 -4.68 -10.15 9.04
CA SER A 111 -3.74 -9.30 8.29
C SER A 111 -3.50 -7.93 8.91
N LEU A 112 -4.49 -7.37 9.62
CA LEU A 112 -4.36 -6.12 10.37
C LEU A 112 -3.23 -6.22 11.41
N PHE A 113 -3.18 -7.31 12.16
CA PHE A 113 -2.27 -7.52 13.27
C PHE A 113 -0.98 -8.22 12.85
N SER A 114 -1.07 -9.10 11.85
CA SER A 114 0.06 -9.95 11.43
C SER A 114 0.94 -9.30 10.35
N VAL A 115 0.42 -8.34 9.59
CA VAL A 115 1.15 -7.67 8.50
C VAL A 115 1.09 -6.15 8.61
N LEU A 116 -0.12 -5.57 8.62
CA LEU A 116 -0.30 -4.12 8.49
C LEU A 116 0.34 -3.35 9.66
N LEU A 117 -0.06 -3.66 10.90
CA LEU A 117 0.48 -3.01 12.09
C LEU A 117 2.00 -3.20 12.24
N PRO A 118 2.57 -4.42 12.12
CA PRO A 118 4.01 -4.62 12.13
C PRO A 118 4.74 -3.77 11.09
N CYS A 119 4.22 -3.66 9.86
CA CYS A 119 4.85 -2.86 8.81
C CYS A 119 4.81 -1.35 9.11
N VAL A 120 3.67 -0.83 9.56
CA VAL A 120 3.54 0.60 9.90
C VAL A 120 4.42 0.95 11.09
N LEU A 121 4.40 0.13 12.15
CA LEU A 121 5.25 0.32 13.33
C LEU A 121 6.74 0.17 12.96
N GLY A 122 7.07 -0.81 12.13
CA GLY A 122 8.42 -1.02 11.60
C GLY A 122 8.94 0.18 10.83
N TYR A 123 8.09 0.77 10.00
CA TYR A 123 8.44 1.97 9.25
C TYR A 123 8.70 3.17 10.16
N VAL A 124 7.84 3.40 11.16
CA VAL A 124 8.05 4.48 12.15
C VAL A 124 9.36 4.24 12.91
N LEU A 125 9.59 3.03 13.43
CA LEU A 125 10.82 2.68 14.14
C LEU A 125 12.07 2.81 13.28
N ALA A 126 12.03 2.28 12.04
CA ALA A 126 13.13 2.34 11.09
C ALA A 126 13.47 3.79 10.75
N THR A 127 12.48 4.60 10.36
CA THR A 127 12.73 6.00 9.98
C THR A 127 13.19 6.84 11.18
N ARG A 128 12.71 6.58 12.39
CA ARG A 128 12.94 7.45 13.55
C ARG A 128 14.11 7.06 14.40
N ALA A 129 14.23 5.78 14.74
CA ALA A 129 15.32 5.29 15.57
C ALA A 129 16.50 4.80 14.72
N GLY A 130 16.23 4.21 13.55
CA GLY A 130 17.26 3.72 12.63
C GLY A 130 17.88 4.85 11.81
N LEU A 131 17.07 5.50 10.97
CA LEU A 131 17.49 6.52 10.00
C LEU A 131 17.53 7.94 10.56
N ARG A 132 16.93 8.15 11.74
CA ARG A 132 16.83 9.47 12.40
C ARG A 132 16.24 10.55 11.48
N SER A 133 15.31 10.16 10.62
CA SER A 133 14.57 11.05 9.73
C SER A 133 13.55 11.87 10.53
N GLY A 134 13.32 13.15 10.18
CA GLY A 134 12.32 14.00 10.83
C GLY A 134 10.88 13.48 10.68
N TRP A 135 9.98 13.87 11.61
CA TRP A 135 8.57 13.42 11.63
C TRP A 135 7.83 13.81 10.34
N LYS A 136 8.18 14.95 9.74
CA LYS A 136 7.63 15.41 8.46
C LYS A 136 7.90 14.42 7.33
N LEU A 137 9.13 13.91 7.22
CA LEU A 137 9.49 12.90 6.21
C LEU A 137 8.78 11.57 6.49
N THR A 138 8.73 11.13 7.76
CA THR A 138 8.05 9.90 8.14
C THR A 138 6.56 9.95 7.77
N LEU A 139 5.85 11.00 8.17
CA LEU A 139 4.41 11.15 7.89
C LEU A 139 4.12 11.34 6.39
N LEU A 140 4.94 12.13 5.69
CA LEU A 140 4.79 12.29 4.24
C LEU A 140 5.03 10.98 3.49
N GLY A 141 6.05 10.21 3.89
CA GLY A 141 6.30 8.88 3.31
C GLY A 141 5.14 7.91 3.58
N LEU A 142 4.55 7.94 4.79
CA LEU A 142 3.37 7.14 5.10
C LEU A 142 2.16 7.54 4.23
N ALA A 143 1.91 8.84 4.10
CA ALA A 143 0.82 9.36 3.27
C ALA A 143 1.01 9.05 1.77
N THR A 144 2.26 9.07 1.31
CA THR A 144 2.64 8.70 -0.07
C THR A 144 2.45 7.20 -0.31
N ALA A 145 2.88 6.35 0.63
CA ALA A 145 2.66 4.91 0.56
C ALA A 145 1.16 4.57 0.59
N TRP A 146 0.37 5.32 1.37
CA TRP A 146 -1.09 5.19 1.39
C TRP A 146 -1.73 5.59 0.06
N ALA A 147 -1.24 6.63 -0.61
CA ALA A 147 -1.70 6.99 -1.95
C ALA A 147 -1.43 5.85 -2.95
N GLY A 148 -0.23 5.25 -2.91
CA GLY A 148 0.09 4.06 -3.70
C GLY A 148 -0.82 2.88 -3.37
N GLN A 149 -1.10 2.63 -2.10
CA GLN A 149 -2.02 1.58 -1.66
C GLN A 149 -3.44 1.78 -2.19
N LEU A 150 -3.93 3.02 -2.19
CA LEU A 150 -5.24 3.32 -2.77
C LEU A 150 -5.24 3.06 -4.28
N SER A 151 -4.18 3.38 -5.02
CA SER A 151 -4.05 2.97 -6.43
C SER A 151 -4.04 1.45 -6.61
N PHE A 152 -3.36 0.70 -5.73
CA PHE A 152 -3.40 -0.77 -5.77
C PHE A 152 -4.83 -1.30 -5.57
N MET A 153 -5.53 -0.81 -4.54
CA MET A 153 -6.92 -1.17 -4.24
C MET A 153 -7.84 -0.88 -5.43
N MET A 154 -7.67 0.28 -6.07
CA MET A 154 -8.44 0.70 -7.25
C MET A 154 -8.18 -0.18 -8.47
N GLY A 155 -6.94 -0.64 -8.66
CA GLY A 155 -6.59 -1.62 -9.69
C GLY A 155 -7.30 -2.95 -9.48
N ILE A 156 -7.32 -3.46 -8.25
CA ILE A 156 -8.03 -4.69 -7.88
C ILE A 156 -9.54 -4.52 -8.07
N ALA A 157 -10.11 -3.43 -7.55
CA ALA A 157 -11.55 -3.16 -7.65
C ALA A 157 -12.00 -2.99 -9.12
N SER A 158 -11.17 -2.37 -9.96
CA SER A 158 -11.44 -2.27 -11.40
C SER A 158 -11.39 -3.66 -12.06
N THR A 159 -10.48 -4.54 -11.63
CA THR A 159 -10.41 -5.93 -12.11
C THR A 159 -11.70 -6.71 -11.82
N HIS A 160 -12.25 -6.57 -10.62
CA HIS A 160 -13.54 -7.16 -10.27
C HIS A 160 -14.66 -6.67 -11.19
N ARG A 161 -14.75 -5.35 -11.41
CA ARG A 161 -15.78 -4.75 -12.29
C ARG A 161 -15.63 -5.17 -13.76
N ILE A 162 -14.40 -5.41 -14.24
CA ILE A 162 -14.18 -6.00 -15.58
C ILE A 162 -14.79 -7.39 -15.67
N MET A 163 -14.67 -8.20 -14.61
CA MET A 163 -15.23 -9.56 -14.58
C MET A 163 -16.77 -9.55 -14.51
N THR A 164 -17.36 -8.64 -13.73
CA THR A 164 -18.82 -8.62 -13.50
C THR A 164 -19.61 -7.81 -14.53
N GLU A 165 -19.13 -6.64 -14.95
CA GLU A 165 -19.88 -5.69 -15.78
C GLU A 165 -19.32 -5.54 -17.20
N ARG A 166 -18.08 -5.99 -17.45
CA ARG A 166 -17.42 -5.98 -18.77
C ARG A 166 -17.35 -4.60 -19.44
N GLY A 167 -17.27 -3.52 -18.65
CA GLY A 167 -17.14 -2.14 -19.16
C GLY A 167 -15.70 -1.76 -19.54
N ILE A 168 -15.50 -1.16 -20.73
CA ILE A 168 -14.19 -0.69 -21.20
C ILE A 168 -13.55 0.37 -20.28
N VAL A 169 -14.39 1.14 -19.58
CA VAL A 169 -13.95 2.16 -18.63
C VAL A 169 -13.17 1.56 -17.46
N PHE A 170 -13.55 0.36 -17.00
CA PHE A 170 -12.86 -0.34 -15.92
C PHE A 170 -11.51 -0.89 -16.39
N LEU A 171 -11.39 -1.32 -17.65
CA LEU A 171 -10.11 -1.74 -18.23
C LEU A 171 -9.12 -0.57 -18.31
N TYR A 172 -9.58 0.60 -18.76
CA TYR A 172 -8.76 1.81 -18.77
C TYR A 172 -8.32 2.19 -17.35
N SER A 173 -9.27 2.26 -16.41
CA SER A 173 -9.00 2.55 -15.00
C SER A 173 -7.96 1.60 -14.42
N GLN A 174 -8.15 0.29 -14.58
CA GLN A 174 -7.26 -0.73 -14.05
C GLN A 174 -5.80 -0.50 -14.49
N ARG A 175 -5.57 -0.32 -15.80
CA ARG A 175 -4.23 -0.10 -16.35
C ARG A 175 -3.58 1.17 -15.81
N VAL A 176 -4.34 2.26 -15.74
CA VAL A 176 -3.85 3.52 -15.22
C VAL A 176 -3.50 3.41 -13.73
N GLN A 177 -4.33 2.75 -12.93
CA GLN A 177 -4.09 2.59 -11.50
C GLN A 177 -2.81 1.79 -11.21
N TRP A 178 -2.49 0.78 -12.02
CA TRP A 178 -1.20 0.09 -11.93
C TRP A 178 -0.01 0.99 -12.27
N LEU A 179 -0.14 1.88 -13.26
CA LEU A 179 0.92 2.85 -13.57
C LEU A 179 1.08 3.89 -12.45
N LEU A 180 -0.03 4.37 -11.89
CA LEU A 180 -0.01 5.29 -10.75
C LEU A 180 0.63 4.65 -9.53
N LEU A 181 0.33 3.37 -9.25
CA LEU A 181 0.97 2.60 -8.20
C LEU A 181 2.50 2.59 -8.35
N VAL A 182 3.00 2.27 -9.54
CA VAL A 182 4.45 2.29 -9.84
C VAL A 182 5.02 3.69 -9.66
N GLY A 183 4.31 4.73 -10.12
CA GLY A 183 4.70 6.12 -9.91
C GLY A 183 4.83 6.47 -8.43
N TRP A 184 3.82 6.14 -7.62
CA TRP A 184 3.81 6.41 -6.18
C TRP A 184 4.97 5.71 -5.48
N PHE A 185 5.29 4.48 -5.89
CA PHE A 185 6.45 3.74 -5.41
C PHE A 185 7.76 4.48 -5.73
N VAL A 186 7.94 4.93 -6.96
CA VAL A 186 9.12 5.70 -7.40
C VAL A 186 9.27 6.99 -6.62
N VAL A 187 8.17 7.74 -6.42
CA VAL A 187 8.17 8.96 -5.61
C VAL A 187 8.50 8.68 -4.16
N LEU A 188 7.96 7.62 -3.56
CA LEU A 188 8.26 7.23 -2.18
C LEU A 188 9.75 6.92 -1.99
N VAL A 189 10.34 6.13 -2.89
CA VAL A 189 11.77 5.83 -2.87
C VAL A 189 12.59 7.11 -3.07
N GLY A 190 12.21 7.96 -4.03
CA GLY A 190 12.86 9.25 -4.29
C GLY A 190 12.80 10.19 -3.09
N LEU A 191 11.67 10.21 -2.37
CA LEU A 191 11.45 11.03 -1.19
C LEU A 191 12.39 10.62 -0.05
N HIS A 192 12.51 9.32 0.21
CA HIS A 192 13.45 8.78 1.20
C HIS A 192 14.92 8.90 0.78
N ALA A 193 15.19 8.85 -0.51
CA ALA A 193 16.50 9.17 -1.09
C ALA A 193 16.79 10.69 -1.16
N LYS A 194 15.92 11.52 -0.57
CA LYS A 194 16.05 12.99 -0.50
C LYS A 194 16.23 13.65 -1.87
N ARG A 195 15.53 13.14 -2.89
CA ARG A 195 15.57 13.67 -4.25
C ARG A 195 14.54 14.77 -4.43
N ARG A 196 14.95 15.95 -4.91
CA ARG A 196 14.06 17.13 -5.09
C ARG A 196 12.93 16.87 -6.08
N TRP A 197 13.21 16.09 -7.13
CA TRP A 197 12.20 15.72 -8.12
C TRP A 197 11.06 14.87 -7.53
N ALA A 198 11.25 14.23 -6.36
CA ALA A 198 10.19 13.45 -5.73
C ALA A 198 9.02 14.34 -5.29
N LEU A 199 9.27 15.61 -4.96
CA LEU A 199 8.20 16.54 -4.58
C LEU A 199 7.36 16.95 -5.79
N SER A 200 8.02 17.34 -6.90
CA SER A 200 7.33 17.65 -8.15
C SER A 200 6.65 16.42 -8.75
N GLY A 201 7.29 15.25 -8.65
CA GLY A 201 6.70 13.96 -9.02
C GLY A 201 5.46 13.63 -8.21
N GLY A 202 5.47 13.89 -6.89
CA GLY A 202 4.30 13.74 -6.02
C GLY A 202 3.13 14.65 -6.41
N VAL A 203 3.41 15.91 -6.78
CA VAL A 203 2.38 16.80 -7.35
C VAL A 203 1.83 16.24 -8.66
N GLY A 204 2.70 15.85 -9.60
CA GLY A 204 2.31 15.32 -10.90
C GLY A 204 1.46 14.05 -10.79
N LEU A 205 1.87 13.10 -9.95
CA LEU A 205 1.12 11.87 -9.70
C LEU A 205 -0.17 12.11 -8.94
N GLY A 206 -0.19 13.05 -8.00
CA GLY A 206 -1.41 13.46 -7.32
C GLY A 206 -2.43 14.01 -8.32
N LEU A 207 -2.02 14.92 -9.20
CA LEU A 207 -2.87 15.46 -10.26
C LEU A 207 -3.35 14.36 -11.21
N ALA A 208 -2.45 13.48 -11.66
CA ALA A 208 -2.82 12.35 -12.51
C ALA A 208 -3.84 11.43 -11.83
N SER A 209 -3.66 11.13 -10.54
CA SER A 209 -4.58 10.30 -9.77
C SER A 209 -5.95 10.95 -9.60
N VAL A 210 -6.01 12.27 -9.42
CA VAL A 210 -7.28 13.03 -9.39
C VAL A 210 -7.96 12.96 -10.75
N VAL A 211 -7.28 13.36 -11.82
CA VAL A 211 -7.87 13.48 -13.16
C VAL A 211 -8.35 12.12 -13.67
N LEU A 212 -7.55 11.07 -13.46
CA LEU A 212 -7.81 9.75 -14.01
C LEU A 212 -8.72 8.91 -13.10
N GLY A 213 -8.70 9.14 -11.78
CA GLY A 213 -9.52 8.40 -10.82
C GLY A 213 -10.91 8.99 -10.58
N THR A 214 -11.10 10.31 -10.71
CA THR A 214 -12.39 10.97 -10.43
C THR A 214 -13.53 10.49 -11.32
N PRO A 215 -13.35 10.30 -12.65
CA PRO A 215 -14.42 9.80 -13.51
C PRO A 215 -15.00 8.47 -13.01
N MET A 216 -14.14 7.56 -12.54
CA MET A 216 -14.55 6.28 -11.98
C MET A 216 -15.36 6.43 -10.69
N GLY A 217 -14.90 7.29 -9.78
CA GLY A 217 -15.63 7.57 -8.54
C GLY A 217 -17.03 8.11 -8.80
N ILE A 218 -17.20 8.96 -9.82
CA ILE A 218 -18.49 9.54 -10.20
C ILE A 218 -19.39 8.48 -10.85
N ILE A 219 -18.90 7.77 -11.87
CA ILE A 219 -19.68 6.76 -12.61
C ILE A 219 -20.18 5.68 -11.64
N ASP A 220 -19.30 5.19 -10.77
CA ASP A 220 -19.65 4.16 -9.80
C ASP A 220 -20.63 4.67 -8.73
N ALA A 221 -20.48 5.93 -8.27
CA ALA A 221 -21.42 6.53 -7.32
C ALA A 221 -22.82 6.72 -7.92
N ILE A 222 -22.92 7.13 -9.18
CA ILE A 222 -24.19 7.24 -9.90
C ILE A 222 -24.82 5.85 -10.03
N ALA A 223 -24.05 4.84 -10.44
CA ALA A 223 -24.55 3.47 -10.62
C ALA A 223 -25.05 2.85 -9.30
N LEU A 224 -24.39 3.14 -8.18
CA LEU A 224 -24.75 2.62 -6.86
C LEU A 224 -25.80 3.48 -6.13
N GLY A 225 -26.07 4.71 -6.59
CA GLY A 225 -26.92 5.68 -5.89
C GLY A 225 -26.38 6.11 -4.52
N ARG A 226 -25.08 5.92 -4.25
CA ARG A 226 -24.42 6.22 -2.96
C ARG A 226 -22.93 6.52 -3.13
N PHE A 227 -22.27 6.91 -2.04
CA PHE A 227 -20.82 7.14 -2.05
C PHE A 227 -20.04 5.91 -2.54
N SER A 228 -19.13 6.13 -3.48
CA SER A 228 -18.24 5.10 -4.00
C SER A 228 -16.89 5.11 -3.30
N LEU A 229 -16.42 3.93 -2.90
CA LEU A 229 -15.05 3.75 -2.42
C LEU A 229 -14.01 4.10 -3.50
N PHE A 230 -14.40 4.10 -4.79
CA PHE A 230 -13.54 4.59 -5.87
C PHE A 230 -13.25 6.10 -5.76
N GLY A 231 -14.09 6.86 -5.05
CA GLY A 231 -13.88 8.29 -4.79
C GLY A 231 -12.82 8.59 -3.73
N VAL A 232 -12.45 7.62 -2.87
CA VAL A 232 -11.49 7.84 -1.79
C VAL A 232 -10.08 8.11 -2.32
N ALA A 233 -9.65 7.37 -3.35
CA ALA A 233 -8.31 7.52 -3.93
C ALA A 233 -8.08 8.92 -4.56
N PRO A 234 -9.00 9.44 -5.40
CA PRO A 234 -8.89 10.82 -5.91
C PRO A 234 -8.90 11.88 -4.82
N ILE A 235 -9.75 11.73 -3.79
CA ILE A 235 -9.80 12.70 -2.68
C ILE A 235 -8.45 12.72 -1.94
N TRP A 236 -7.90 11.55 -1.61
CA TRP A 236 -6.59 11.47 -0.98
C TRP A 236 -5.47 12.04 -1.87
N ALA A 237 -5.53 11.77 -3.17
CA ALA A 237 -4.59 12.34 -4.13
C ALA A 237 -4.66 13.87 -4.19
N ALA A 238 -5.87 14.47 -4.15
CA ALA A 238 -6.03 15.92 -4.09
C ALA A 238 -5.41 16.52 -2.82
N VAL A 239 -5.61 15.87 -1.67
CA VAL A 239 -4.93 16.26 -0.41
C VAL A 239 -3.41 16.19 -0.59
N MET A 240 -2.89 15.11 -1.20
CA MET A 240 -1.46 14.96 -1.47
C MET A 240 -0.91 16.03 -2.40
N VAL A 241 -1.65 16.47 -3.43
CA VAL A 241 -1.24 17.61 -4.27
C VAL A 241 -0.99 18.85 -3.43
N VAL A 242 -1.93 19.21 -2.55
CA VAL A 242 -1.80 20.39 -1.67
C VAL A 242 -0.60 20.23 -0.73
N VAL A 243 -0.43 19.04 -0.14
CA VAL A 243 0.70 18.75 0.75
C VAL A 243 2.03 18.89 0.01
N PHE A 244 2.23 18.20 -1.11
CA PHE A 244 3.48 18.27 -1.87
C PHE A 244 3.76 19.68 -2.40
N PHE A 245 2.73 20.43 -2.78
CA PHE A 245 2.88 21.81 -3.27
C PHE A 245 3.33 22.77 -2.17
N ARG A 246 2.81 22.64 -0.95
CA ARG A 246 3.15 23.54 0.17
C ARG A 246 4.48 23.22 0.83
N VAL A 247 4.93 21.99 0.73
CA VAL A 247 6.09 21.53 1.48
C VAL A 247 7.39 22.00 0.82
N ARG A 248 8.22 22.70 1.60
CA ARG A 248 9.57 23.12 1.16
C ARG A 248 10.59 22.02 1.43
N SER A 249 11.43 21.70 0.44
CA SER A 249 12.46 20.64 0.52
C SER A 249 13.38 20.77 1.73
N ALA A 250 13.84 21.98 2.05
CA ALA A 250 14.67 22.26 3.22
C ALA A 250 13.97 21.90 4.54
N ALA A 251 12.64 22.06 4.62
CA ALA A 251 11.86 21.80 5.83
C ALA A 251 11.52 20.32 6.04
N ILE A 252 11.53 19.48 5.00
CA ILE A 252 11.30 18.03 5.12
C ILE A 252 12.56 17.32 5.59
N TRP A 253 13.69 17.71 5.01
CA TRP A 253 14.95 16.99 5.19
C TRP A 253 15.84 17.60 6.27
N ALA A 254 15.44 18.73 6.85
CA ALA A 254 15.95 19.16 8.15
C ALA A 254 15.66 18.06 9.19
N ALA A 255 16.72 17.62 9.87
CA ALA A 255 16.69 16.50 10.81
C ALA A 255 15.77 16.77 12.01
#